data_AF-A0A0S8B998-F1
#
_entry.id   AF-A0A0S8B998-F1
#
_cell.length_a   1.000
_cell.length_b   1.000
_cell.length_c   1.000
_cell.angle_alpha   90.00
_cell.angle_beta   90.00
_cell.angle_gamma   90.00
#
_symmetry.space_group_name_H-M   'P 1'
#
loop_
_entity.id
_entity.type
_entity.pdbx_description
1 polymer ?
#
loop_
_entity_poly.entity_id
_entity_poly.type
_entity_poly.pdbx_seq_one_letter_code
_entity_poly.pdbx_strand_id
1 'polypeptide(L)'
;MSKNDSQFIHFQSSVDLNAVLVDRSFTSTWHIRNNGTTTWKLGYHLLNYAQGLMVRKRIPLFEATGRRQVSPGEELDITLIFRAPKRPGQYKHVFQMAADNGKAFGDQYWVEAVIVAEEEGDDDKGLATSPVKDRLQFGMNISPDAPFSNPTNVGVLTGLDWVRYPFKVDDKSRSIADSFAEYDPIVKNYARKGIGTLFVLNQQTVTGKNAPWKGRGDWTEYASQFASAASEIAAHYARLGEKVAFEIWNEGDNKETPWVSVYIPPKHFAPLLWRTASAIRQVSPESKIVFGGLSTDHKKSGDYVKQVKRALGGELPVDAIGIHPYGRWPVKRPFKDWGYGSLSAELAGFAKQIPDKPLWITEIGIVGGEKPLPEETQPIVAQFMEDLIKTIAQKHADHVPVVIWFAWSDNMHNAGIVRADGTAKKEILDAFIAVRDKKMEGLA
;
A
#
# COMPACT_ATOMS: atom_id res chain seq x y z
N MET A 1 39.40 24.19 34.48
CA MET A 1 38.28 24.08 35.44
C MET A 1 37.51 22.79 35.14
N SER A 2 37.05 22.06 36.18
CA SER A 2 36.22 20.87 36.02
C SER A 2 34.81 21.26 35.56
N LYS A 3 34.37 20.71 34.42
CA LYS A 3 33.04 20.91 33.84
C LYS A 3 32.36 19.55 33.65
N ASN A 4 31.13 19.41 34.14
CA ASN A 4 30.25 18.31 33.76
C ASN A 4 29.46 18.72 32.51
N ASP A 5 29.42 17.87 31.50
CA ASP A 5 28.67 18.14 30.27
C ASP A 5 28.39 16.84 29.53
N SER A 6 27.13 16.60 29.15
CA SER A 6 26.73 15.45 28.35
C SER A 6 26.16 15.92 27.02
N GLN A 7 26.61 15.31 25.92
CA GLN A 7 26.12 15.60 24.59
C GLN A 7 25.29 14.43 24.08
N PHE A 8 24.09 14.70 23.57
CA PHE A 8 23.28 13.71 22.87
C PHE A 8 23.83 13.46 21.46
N ILE A 9 23.93 12.19 21.06
CA ILE A 9 24.38 11.80 19.72
C ILE A 9 23.22 11.22 18.92
N HIS A 10 22.63 10.12 19.38
CA HIS A 10 21.52 9.48 18.67
C HIS A 10 20.61 8.70 19.63
N PHE A 11 19.42 8.40 19.13
CA PHE A 11 18.35 7.73 19.87
C PHE A 11 17.81 6.56 19.08
N GLN A 12 17.50 5.46 19.77
CA GLN A 12 16.79 4.33 19.20
C GLN A 12 15.80 3.75 20.20
N SER A 13 14.78 3.06 19.68
CA SER A 13 13.75 2.37 20.46
C SER A 13 13.54 0.98 19.89
N SER A 14 13.21 0.00 20.74
CA SER A 14 12.89 -1.37 20.30
C SER A 14 11.53 -1.48 19.60
N VAL A 15 10.75 -0.40 19.58
CA VAL A 15 9.41 -0.32 18.99
C VAL A 15 9.23 1.01 18.26
N ASP A 16 8.29 1.06 17.31
CA ASP A 16 7.79 2.32 16.75
C ASP A 16 7.00 3.09 17.82
N LEU A 17 7.56 4.22 18.25
CA LEU A 17 6.96 5.03 19.29
C LEU A 17 5.68 5.75 18.84
N ASN A 18 5.34 5.74 17.54
CA ASN A 18 4.09 6.35 17.06
C ASN A 18 2.86 5.44 17.22
N ALA A 19 3.04 4.19 17.67
CA ALA A 19 1.94 3.26 17.94
C ALA A 19 2.40 2.11 18.86
N VAL A 20 2.51 2.37 20.16
CA VAL A 20 2.80 1.33 21.16
C VAL A 20 1.49 0.84 21.77
N LEU A 21 1.22 -0.47 21.76
CA LEU A 21 0.02 -1.02 22.37
C LEU A 21 0.02 -0.83 23.90
N VAL A 22 -1.16 -0.62 24.49
CA VAL A 22 -1.36 -0.55 25.94
C VAL A 22 -0.71 -1.73 26.67
N ASP A 23 -0.21 -1.48 27.88
CA ASP A 23 0.45 -2.48 28.74
C ASP A 23 1.72 -3.17 28.20
N ARG A 24 2.18 -2.88 26.97
CA ARG A 24 3.41 -3.43 26.42
C ARG A 24 4.67 -2.76 26.96
N SER A 25 5.70 -3.56 27.22
CA SER A 25 7.02 -3.07 27.58
C SER A 25 7.88 -2.85 26.33
N PHE A 26 8.70 -1.80 26.35
CA PHE A 26 9.65 -1.48 25.29
C PHE A 26 10.92 -0.86 25.87
N THR A 27 12.04 -0.94 25.15
CA THR A 27 13.29 -0.30 25.56
C THR A 27 13.57 0.91 24.70
N SER A 28 14.11 1.96 25.33
CA SER A 28 14.66 3.10 24.60
C SER A 28 16.09 3.36 25.06
N THR A 29 16.94 3.65 24.07
CA THR A 29 18.38 3.80 24.26
C THR A 29 18.82 5.14 23.69
N TRP A 30 19.49 5.93 24.52
CA TRP A 30 20.15 7.17 24.13
C TRP A 30 21.65 6.95 24.14
N HIS A 31 22.27 7.17 22.99
CA HIS A 31 23.71 7.22 22.87
C HIS A 31 24.19 8.65 23.14
N ILE A 32 25.05 8.80 24.14
CA ILE A 32 25.54 10.10 24.59
C ILE A 32 27.06 10.08 24.75
N ARG A 33 27.66 11.26 24.83
CA ARG A 33 29.09 11.45 25.11
C ARG A 33 29.29 12.30 26.36
N ASN A 34 30.28 11.94 27.17
CA ASN A 34 30.83 12.88 28.15
C ASN A 34 31.70 13.92 27.44
N ASN A 35 31.11 15.06 27.06
CA ASN A 35 31.82 16.14 26.38
C ASN A 35 32.37 17.20 27.36
N GLY A 36 32.38 16.88 28.66
CA GLY A 36 32.93 17.71 29.71
C GLY A 36 34.42 17.46 29.96
N THR A 37 34.93 17.96 31.08
CA THR A 37 36.30 17.74 31.55
C THR A 37 36.37 16.92 32.84
N THR A 38 35.24 16.37 33.29
CA THR A 38 35.09 15.65 34.57
C THR A 38 34.62 14.21 34.34
N THR A 39 35.30 13.23 34.94
CA THR A 39 34.86 11.83 34.94
C THR A 39 33.60 11.67 35.79
N TRP A 40 32.55 11.08 35.21
CA TRP A 40 31.32 10.74 35.95
C TRP A 40 31.54 9.47 36.74
N LYS A 41 31.04 9.44 37.98
CA LYS A 41 31.21 8.30 38.92
C LYS A 41 29.84 7.82 39.41
N LEU A 42 29.83 6.84 40.32
CA LEU A 42 28.61 6.14 40.77
C LEU A 42 27.50 7.03 41.35
N GLY A 43 27.77 8.26 41.81
CA GLY A 43 26.74 9.17 42.32
C GLY A 43 25.97 9.94 41.23
N TYR A 44 26.41 9.86 39.97
CA TYR A 44 25.75 10.51 38.84
C TYR A 44 24.47 9.76 38.48
N HIS A 45 23.45 10.50 38.06
CA HIS A 45 22.12 9.96 37.82
C HIS A 45 21.36 10.74 36.75
N LEU A 46 20.30 10.14 36.23
CA LEU A 46 19.33 10.76 35.32
C LEU A 46 18.21 11.39 36.14
N LEU A 47 17.87 12.63 35.83
CA LEU A 47 16.66 13.29 36.29
C LEU A 47 15.57 13.15 35.24
N ASN A 48 14.39 12.65 35.65
CA ASN A 48 13.20 12.58 34.81
C ASN A 48 12.25 13.75 35.15
N TYR A 49 11.95 14.61 34.17
CA TYR A 49 11.12 15.80 34.34
C TYR A 49 9.63 15.59 33.99
N ALA A 50 9.20 14.37 33.65
CA ALA A 50 7.79 14.12 33.32
C ALA A 50 6.86 14.44 34.50
N GLN A 51 5.78 15.20 34.23
CA GLN A 51 4.69 15.40 35.18
C GLN A 51 3.56 14.41 34.87
N GLY A 52 3.16 13.59 35.84
CA GLY A 52 1.88 12.86 35.79
C GLY A 52 1.88 11.34 35.70
N LEU A 53 3.02 10.63 35.55
CA LEU A 53 3.06 9.14 35.57
C LEU A 53 4.30 8.54 36.25
N MET A 54 4.12 7.34 36.81
CA MET A 54 5.05 6.60 37.69
C MET A 54 6.32 6.08 36.99
N VAL A 55 7.37 6.90 36.94
CA VAL A 55 8.76 6.46 36.76
C VAL A 55 9.62 7.09 37.85
N ARG A 56 10.71 6.42 38.29
CA ARG A 56 11.64 6.98 39.29
C ARG A 56 12.16 8.34 38.82
N LYS A 57 12.01 9.37 39.66
CA LYS A 57 12.53 10.74 39.38
C LYS A 57 14.04 10.80 39.21
N ARG A 58 14.76 9.86 39.85
CA ARG A 58 16.21 9.71 39.81
C ARG A 58 16.56 8.28 39.45
N ILE A 59 17.36 8.10 38.41
CA ILE A 59 17.84 6.78 37.96
C ILE A 59 19.36 6.79 38.02
N PRO A 60 20.01 6.00 38.89
CA PRO A 60 21.47 5.93 38.95
C PRO A 60 22.07 5.59 37.59
N LEU A 61 23.13 6.29 37.18
CA LEU A 61 23.76 6.07 35.87
C LEU A 61 24.24 4.62 35.72
N PHE A 62 24.75 4.03 36.81
CA PHE A 62 25.18 2.63 36.82
C PHE A 62 24.04 1.66 36.50
N GLU A 63 22.82 1.90 36.97
CA GLU A 63 21.65 1.05 36.67
C GLU A 63 21.30 1.09 35.18
N ALA A 64 21.41 2.25 34.53
CA ALA A 64 21.01 2.43 33.14
C ALA A 64 22.09 2.05 32.12
N THR A 65 23.34 1.85 32.55
CA THR A 65 24.50 1.72 31.65
C THR A 65 25.47 0.59 32.02
N GLY A 66 25.42 0.09 33.27
CA GLY A 66 26.42 -0.82 33.83
C GLY A 66 27.80 -0.19 34.07
N ARG A 67 27.99 1.11 33.80
CA ARG A 67 29.30 1.79 33.90
C ARG A 67 29.55 2.31 35.30
N ARG A 68 30.68 1.94 35.90
CA ARG A 68 31.12 2.46 37.21
C ARG A 68 31.72 3.87 37.13
N GLN A 69 32.29 4.21 35.98
CA GLN A 69 32.80 5.54 35.66
C GLN A 69 32.71 5.79 34.14
N VAL A 70 32.67 7.06 33.75
CA VAL A 70 32.66 7.51 32.35
C VAL A 70 33.63 8.68 32.19
N SER A 71 34.72 8.49 31.47
CA SER A 71 35.79 9.49 31.29
C SER A 71 35.40 10.59 30.30
N PRO A 72 36.03 11.78 30.34
CA PRO A 72 35.91 12.77 29.26
C PRO A 72 36.20 12.16 27.88
N GLY A 73 35.35 12.48 26.90
CA GLY A 73 35.40 11.96 25.53
C GLY A 73 34.75 10.59 25.33
N GLU A 74 34.40 9.88 26.41
CA GLU A 74 33.80 8.55 26.33
C GLU A 74 32.33 8.62 25.92
N GLU A 75 31.93 7.69 25.05
CA GLU A 75 30.55 7.48 24.63
C GLU A 75 29.94 6.28 25.33
N LEU A 76 28.63 6.33 25.56
CA LEU A 76 27.89 5.24 26.20
C LEU A 76 26.42 5.27 25.84
N ASP A 77 25.80 4.11 26.01
CA ASP A 77 24.37 3.90 25.88
C ASP A 77 23.70 3.95 27.25
N ILE A 78 22.71 4.83 27.37
CA ILE A 78 21.73 4.82 28.46
C ILE A 78 20.51 4.07 27.97
N THR A 79 20.21 2.90 28.54
CA THR A 79 19.05 2.09 28.16
C THR A 79 18.04 2.01 29.30
N LEU A 80 16.80 2.37 29.03
CA LEU A 80 15.68 2.28 29.98
C LEU A 80 14.55 1.41 29.42
N ILE A 81 13.92 0.64 30.30
CA ILE A 81 12.72 -0.14 29.99
C ILE A 81 11.49 0.69 30.38
N PHE A 82 10.59 0.90 29.44
CA PHE A 82 9.30 1.55 29.60
C PHE A 82 8.18 0.50 29.57
N ARG A 83 7.05 0.81 30.21
CA ARG A 83 5.79 0.08 30.06
C ARG A 83 4.71 1.06 29.64
N ALA A 84 4.07 0.81 28.50
CA ALA A 84 2.97 1.58 27.99
C ALA A 84 1.81 1.63 29.00
N PRO A 85 1.26 2.82 29.32
CA PRO A 85 0.05 2.95 30.13
C PRO A 85 -1.15 2.21 29.54
N LYS A 86 -2.13 1.86 30.39
CA LYS A 86 -3.42 1.31 29.96
C LYS A 86 -4.30 2.28 29.18
N ARG A 87 -4.07 3.59 29.34
CA ARG A 87 -4.89 4.62 28.72
C ARG A 87 -4.21 5.07 27.41
N PRO A 88 -4.88 4.93 26.25
CA PRO A 88 -4.38 5.47 25.00
C PRO A 88 -4.13 6.99 25.08
N GLY A 89 -3.12 7.47 24.37
CA GLY A 89 -2.72 8.87 24.38
C GLY A 89 -1.23 9.07 24.10
N GLN A 90 -0.80 10.33 24.01
CA GLN A 90 0.59 10.69 23.80
C GLN A 90 1.28 10.94 25.15
N TYR A 91 2.45 10.33 25.32
CA TYR A 91 3.23 10.39 26.56
C TYR A 91 4.67 10.77 26.24
N LYS A 92 5.23 11.72 27.01
CA LYS A 92 6.59 12.21 26.83
C LYS A 92 7.35 12.19 28.14
N HIS A 93 8.54 11.60 28.12
CA HIS A 93 9.50 11.65 29.23
C HIS A 93 10.76 12.36 28.78
N VAL A 94 11.21 13.33 29.58
CA VAL A 94 12.43 14.11 29.32
C VAL A 94 13.44 13.82 30.43
N PHE A 95 14.66 13.50 30.04
CA PHE A 95 15.76 13.12 30.91
C PHE A 95 16.95 14.08 30.76
N GLN A 96 17.71 14.25 31.84
CA GLN A 96 18.96 15.01 31.85
C GLN A 96 19.93 14.43 32.88
N MET A 97 21.23 14.52 32.60
CA MET A 97 22.26 14.11 33.56
C MET A 97 22.33 15.04 34.76
N ALA A 98 22.63 14.48 35.93
CA ALA A 98 22.90 15.22 37.16
C ALA A 98 24.11 14.65 37.90
N ALA A 99 24.89 15.55 38.49
CA ALA A 99 26.07 15.20 39.28
C ALA A 99 25.67 14.73 40.68
N ASP A 100 26.63 14.22 41.46
CA ASP A 100 26.43 13.73 42.84
C ASP A 100 25.74 14.75 43.75
N ASN A 101 25.99 16.04 43.55
CA ASN A 101 25.35 17.14 44.29
C ASN A 101 23.91 17.47 43.81
N GLY A 102 23.36 16.68 42.88
CA GLY A 102 22.02 16.84 42.33
C GLY A 102 21.89 17.94 41.27
N LYS A 103 22.98 18.63 40.89
CA LYS A 103 22.93 19.68 39.87
C LYS A 103 22.86 19.05 38.48
N ALA A 104 21.80 19.36 37.74
CA ALA A 104 21.62 18.96 36.35
C ALA A 104 22.66 19.60 35.42
N PHE A 105 23.08 18.90 34.37
CA PHE A 105 24.03 19.37 33.37
C PHE A 105 23.81 18.69 32.01
N GLY A 106 24.38 19.29 30.95
CA GLY A 106 24.35 18.75 29.59
C GLY A 106 22.98 18.79 28.91
N ASP A 107 22.91 18.13 27.76
CA ASP A 107 21.71 18.05 26.93
C ASP A 107 20.55 17.34 27.63
N GLN A 108 19.33 17.75 27.25
CA GLN A 108 18.12 17.00 27.54
C GLN A 108 17.79 16.07 26.39
N TYR A 109 17.36 14.87 26.72
CA TYR A 109 16.92 13.88 25.75
C TYR A 109 15.59 13.29 26.19
N TRP A 110 14.78 12.87 25.22
CA TRP A 110 13.41 12.46 25.51
C TRP A 110 13.02 11.17 24.78
N VAL A 111 11.97 10.54 25.29
CA VAL A 111 11.16 9.55 24.58
C VAL A 111 9.75 10.09 24.54
N GLU A 112 9.11 10.00 23.37
CA GLU A 112 7.74 10.42 23.15
C GLU A 112 7.02 9.31 22.40
N ALA A 113 5.97 8.75 23.03
CA ALA A 113 5.25 7.60 22.53
C ALA A 113 3.74 7.88 22.44
N VAL A 114 3.12 7.43 21.35
CA VAL A 114 1.67 7.37 21.18
C VAL A 114 1.21 5.97 21.52
N ILE A 115 0.37 5.88 22.55
CA ILE A 115 -0.13 4.63 23.11
C ILE A 115 -1.53 4.37 22.54
N VAL A 116 -1.76 3.17 22.02
CA VAL A 116 -3.00 2.76 21.34
C VAL A 116 -3.60 1.53 22.03
N ALA A 117 -4.93 1.41 22.06
CA ALA A 117 -5.60 0.27 22.68
C ALA A 117 -5.29 -1.05 21.94
N GLU A 118 -5.28 -2.17 22.66
CA GLU A 118 -5.36 -3.50 22.04
C GLU A 118 -6.81 -3.72 21.58
N GLU A 119 -7.01 -4.17 20.34
CA GLU A 119 -8.33 -4.58 19.87
C GLU A 119 -8.66 -5.96 20.48
N GLU A 120 -9.81 -6.11 21.13
CA GLU A 120 -10.31 -7.40 21.59
C GLU A 120 -10.58 -8.30 20.38
N GLY A 121 -9.80 -9.36 20.24
CA GLY A 121 -9.95 -10.37 19.19
C GLY A 121 -11.13 -11.28 19.46
N ASP A 122 -11.96 -11.48 18.44
CA ASP A 122 -13.01 -12.48 18.38
C ASP A 122 -12.38 -13.88 18.19
N ASP A 123 -12.71 -14.82 19.08
CA ASP A 123 -12.13 -16.17 19.11
C ASP A 123 -12.67 -17.06 17.96
N ASP A 124 -11.73 -17.50 17.13
CA ASP A 124 -11.61 -18.79 16.43
C ASP A 124 -12.87 -19.53 15.93
N LYS A 125 -13.00 -19.63 14.60
CA LYS A 125 -13.32 -20.91 13.93
C LYS A 125 -12.44 -21.13 12.68
N GLY A 126 -11.28 -21.72 12.91
CA GLY A 126 -10.73 -22.85 12.18
C GLY A 126 -10.78 -22.81 10.64
N LEU A 127 -9.65 -22.43 10.04
CA LEU A 127 -9.02 -23.13 8.91
C LEU A 127 -7.52 -22.81 8.91
N ALA A 128 -6.70 -23.84 8.70
CA ALA A 128 -5.28 -23.89 8.98
C ALA A 128 -4.41 -22.81 8.29
N THR A 129 -3.70 -22.06 9.13
CA THR A 129 -2.33 -21.52 9.06
C THR A 129 -1.59 -21.37 7.72
N SER A 130 -1.52 -20.12 7.25
CA SER A 130 -0.27 -19.47 6.84
C SER A 130 -0.19 -18.09 7.51
N PRO A 131 0.99 -17.56 7.87
CA PRO A 131 1.14 -16.18 8.32
C PRO A 131 0.55 -15.20 7.30
N VAL A 132 -0.09 -14.11 7.74
CA VAL A 132 -0.75 -13.09 6.89
C VAL A 132 0.13 -12.59 5.72
N LYS A 133 1.46 -12.60 5.91
CA LYS A 133 2.46 -12.27 4.90
C LYS A 133 2.48 -13.18 3.66
N ASP A 134 2.00 -14.42 3.77
CA ASP A 134 1.84 -15.33 2.63
C ASP A 134 0.59 -15.03 1.78
N ARG A 135 -0.27 -14.09 2.22
CA ARG A 135 -1.52 -13.73 1.54
C ARG A 135 -1.42 -12.50 0.64
N LEU A 136 -0.36 -11.69 0.75
CA LEU A 136 -0.17 -10.53 -0.13
C LEU A 136 0.29 -10.96 -1.52
N GLN A 137 -0.56 -10.67 -2.50
CA GLN A 137 -0.34 -10.92 -3.91
C GLN A 137 0.18 -9.67 -4.60
N PHE A 138 1.18 -9.83 -5.46
CA PHE A 138 1.80 -8.74 -6.19
C PHE A 138 1.62 -8.89 -7.70
N GLY A 139 1.30 -7.78 -8.37
CA GLY A 139 1.06 -7.77 -9.80
C GLY A 139 1.68 -6.60 -10.54
N MET A 140 1.53 -6.63 -11.86
CA MET A 140 2.06 -5.63 -12.77
C MET A 140 1.00 -5.18 -13.78
N ASN A 141 0.81 -3.86 -13.91
CA ASN A 141 0.11 -3.30 -15.05
C ASN A 141 1.01 -3.38 -16.29
N ILE A 142 0.48 -4.00 -17.34
CA ILE A 142 1.12 -4.15 -18.65
C ILE A 142 0.22 -3.53 -19.73
N SER A 143 0.75 -3.40 -20.95
CA SER A 143 -0.05 -3.02 -22.11
C SER A 143 0.31 -3.90 -23.31
N PRO A 144 -0.52 -4.90 -23.66
CA PRO A 144 -0.32 -5.72 -24.85
C PRO A 144 -0.19 -4.93 -26.15
N ASP A 145 -0.82 -3.76 -26.23
CA ASP A 145 -0.88 -2.94 -27.44
C ASP A 145 0.33 -2.03 -27.62
N ALA A 146 1.06 -1.75 -26.54
CA ALA A 146 2.16 -0.79 -26.55
C ALA A 146 3.51 -1.50 -26.73
N PRO A 147 4.44 -0.94 -27.53
CA PRO A 147 5.78 -1.48 -27.68
C PRO A 147 6.45 -1.69 -26.32
N PHE A 148 7.16 -2.81 -26.17
CA PHE A 148 7.92 -3.16 -24.96
C PHE A 148 7.11 -3.17 -23.64
N SER A 149 5.78 -3.15 -23.73
CA SER A 149 4.90 -3.00 -22.57
C SER A 149 4.27 -4.32 -22.12
N ASN A 150 4.63 -5.43 -22.76
CA ASN A 150 4.16 -6.78 -22.44
C ASN A 150 5.34 -7.78 -22.47
N PRO A 151 6.05 -7.99 -21.34
CA PRO A 151 7.29 -8.76 -21.29
C PRO A 151 7.05 -10.29 -21.24
N THR A 152 6.38 -10.83 -22.27
CA THR A 152 6.03 -12.25 -22.33
C THR A 152 7.23 -13.19 -22.46
N ASN A 153 8.40 -12.68 -22.88
CA ASN A 153 9.50 -13.49 -23.41
C ASN A 153 10.72 -13.59 -22.48
N VAL A 154 10.76 -12.79 -21.42
CA VAL A 154 12.00 -12.54 -20.65
C VAL A 154 12.02 -13.20 -19.27
N GLY A 155 10.99 -13.95 -18.89
CA GLY A 155 10.89 -14.64 -17.59
C GLY A 155 10.86 -13.71 -16.37
N VAL A 156 11.11 -12.41 -16.53
CA VAL A 156 11.24 -11.39 -15.48
C VAL A 156 9.96 -11.19 -14.65
N LEU A 157 8.80 -11.58 -15.16
CA LEU A 157 7.55 -11.54 -14.39
C LEU A 157 7.26 -12.86 -13.64
N THR A 158 8.05 -13.91 -13.86
CA THR A 158 7.86 -15.21 -13.19
C THR A 158 8.00 -15.02 -11.68
N GLY A 159 6.98 -15.41 -10.92
CA GLY A 159 6.86 -15.16 -9.49
C GLY A 159 5.84 -14.08 -9.11
N LEU A 160 5.29 -13.34 -10.07
CA LEU A 160 4.11 -12.50 -9.83
C LEU A 160 2.83 -13.32 -9.71
N ASP A 161 1.84 -12.73 -9.05
CA ASP A 161 0.49 -13.27 -8.94
C ASP A 161 -0.42 -12.79 -10.08
N TRP A 162 -0.27 -11.53 -10.51
CA TRP A 162 -1.17 -10.91 -11.48
C TRP A 162 -0.47 -10.08 -12.56
N VAL A 163 -1.02 -10.10 -13.76
CA VAL A 163 -0.93 -8.99 -14.70
C VAL A 163 -2.30 -8.33 -14.85
N ARG A 164 -2.34 -7.01 -15.06
CA ARG A 164 -3.57 -6.24 -15.28
C ARG A 164 -3.47 -5.44 -16.57
N TYR A 165 -4.55 -5.47 -17.37
CA TYR A 165 -4.69 -4.63 -18.57
C TYR A 165 -6.15 -4.60 -19.08
N PRO A 166 -6.55 -3.56 -19.83
CA PRO A 166 -7.87 -3.52 -20.47
C PRO A 166 -8.06 -4.59 -21.55
N PHE A 167 -9.22 -5.24 -21.55
CA PHE A 167 -9.64 -6.11 -22.65
C PHE A 167 -10.34 -5.25 -23.72
N LYS A 168 -9.59 -4.81 -24.73
CA LYS A 168 -10.09 -3.87 -25.72
C LYS A 168 -10.71 -4.58 -26.92
N VAL A 169 -11.93 -4.17 -27.25
CA VAL A 169 -12.70 -4.68 -28.39
C VAL A 169 -13.12 -3.50 -29.27
N ASP A 170 -14.08 -2.69 -28.80
CA ASP A 170 -14.59 -1.53 -29.54
C ASP A 170 -13.50 -0.46 -29.79
N ASP A 171 -12.62 -0.22 -28.82
CA ASP A 171 -11.51 0.74 -28.96
C ASP A 171 -10.52 0.35 -30.07
N LYS A 172 -10.48 -0.94 -30.42
CA LYS A 172 -9.69 -1.48 -31.53
C LYS A 172 -10.53 -1.78 -32.77
N SER A 173 -11.80 -1.37 -32.78
CA SER A 173 -12.74 -1.55 -33.90
C SER A 173 -12.80 -3.00 -34.41
N ARG A 174 -12.85 -3.97 -33.48
CA ARG A 174 -12.83 -5.42 -33.79
C ARG A 174 -13.96 -6.17 -33.08
N SER A 175 -14.18 -7.42 -33.46
CA SER A 175 -15.12 -8.30 -32.74
C SER A 175 -14.50 -8.89 -31.46
N ILE A 176 -15.34 -9.43 -30.56
CA ILE A 176 -14.86 -10.17 -29.39
C ILE A 176 -14.06 -11.41 -29.84
N ALA A 177 -14.54 -12.12 -30.86
CA ALA A 177 -13.85 -13.28 -31.43
C ALA A 177 -12.44 -12.93 -31.95
N ASP A 178 -12.28 -11.82 -32.68
CA ASP A 178 -10.96 -11.36 -33.14
C ASP A 178 -10.06 -10.92 -31.97
N SER A 179 -10.67 -10.42 -30.89
CA SER A 179 -9.94 -10.04 -29.68
C SER A 179 -9.29 -11.24 -29.00
N PHE A 180 -9.94 -12.41 -29.03
CA PHE A 180 -9.36 -13.65 -28.50
C PHE A 180 -8.08 -14.05 -29.23
N ALA A 181 -7.99 -13.89 -30.55
CA ALA A 181 -6.78 -14.23 -31.30
C ALA A 181 -5.53 -13.47 -30.81
N GLU A 182 -5.72 -12.23 -30.34
CA GLU A 182 -4.66 -11.40 -29.78
C GLU A 182 -4.34 -11.74 -28.32
N TYR A 183 -5.36 -11.89 -27.48
CA TYR A 183 -5.17 -12.05 -26.04
C TYR A 183 -4.88 -13.50 -25.61
N ASP A 184 -5.35 -14.51 -26.35
CA ASP A 184 -5.16 -15.92 -26.01
C ASP A 184 -3.69 -16.31 -25.77
N PRO A 185 -2.74 -15.98 -26.68
CA PRO A 185 -1.34 -16.32 -26.46
C PRO A 185 -0.76 -15.68 -25.20
N ILE A 186 -1.19 -14.45 -24.89
CA ILE A 186 -0.72 -13.66 -23.75
C ILE A 186 -1.22 -14.28 -22.44
N VAL A 187 -2.53 -14.49 -22.32
CA VAL A 187 -3.17 -15.09 -21.15
C VAL A 187 -2.65 -16.49 -20.90
N LYS A 188 -2.56 -17.33 -21.95
CA LYS A 188 -2.02 -18.70 -21.84
C LYS A 188 -0.56 -18.69 -21.39
N ASN A 189 0.26 -17.74 -21.85
CA ASN A 189 1.65 -17.62 -21.44
C ASN A 189 1.80 -17.23 -19.97
N TYR A 190 1.00 -16.29 -19.48
CA TYR A 190 1.00 -15.90 -18.06
C TYR A 190 0.46 -17.03 -17.18
N ALA A 191 -0.67 -17.64 -17.54
CA ALA A 191 -1.24 -18.76 -16.80
C ALA A 191 -0.28 -19.95 -16.68
N ARG A 192 0.46 -20.29 -17.75
CA ARG A 192 1.51 -21.35 -17.71
C ARG A 192 2.65 -21.04 -16.74
N LYS A 193 2.88 -19.77 -16.42
CA LYS A 193 3.86 -19.31 -15.43
C LYS A 193 3.27 -19.14 -14.03
N GLY A 194 2.01 -19.52 -13.84
CA GLY A 194 1.27 -19.36 -12.59
C GLY A 194 0.71 -17.95 -12.36
N ILE A 195 0.83 -17.05 -13.33
CA ILE A 195 0.45 -15.64 -13.22
C ILE A 195 -0.98 -15.48 -13.74
N GLY A 196 -1.87 -14.95 -12.89
CA GLY A 196 -3.24 -14.63 -13.23
C GLY A 196 -3.35 -13.37 -14.09
N THR A 197 -4.49 -13.22 -14.76
CA THR A 197 -4.83 -12.02 -15.55
C THR A 197 -6.06 -11.34 -14.96
N LEU A 198 -5.92 -10.08 -14.56
CA LEU A 198 -7.04 -9.21 -14.22
C LEU A 198 -7.39 -8.38 -15.46
N PHE A 199 -8.48 -8.76 -16.13
CA PHE A 199 -9.01 -7.97 -17.24
C PHE A 199 -9.80 -6.80 -16.73
N VAL A 200 -9.50 -5.61 -17.24
CA VAL A 200 -10.35 -4.43 -17.05
C VAL A 200 -11.39 -4.42 -18.16
N LEU A 201 -12.66 -4.55 -17.78
CA LEU A 201 -13.80 -4.40 -18.68
C LEU A 201 -14.37 -3.00 -18.51
N ASN A 202 -14.36 -2.20 -19.58
CA ASN A 202 -14.80 -0.81 -19.54
C ASN A 202 -15.28 -0.31 -20.93
N GLN A 203 -15.31 1.00 -21.16
CA GLN A 203 -15.72 1.62 -22.43
C GLN A 203 -14.88 1.15 -23.63
N GLN A 204 -13.66 0.65 -23.39
CA GLN A 204 -12.79 0.13 -24.45
C GLN A 204 -13.19 -1.28 -24.87
N THR A 205 -13.84 -2.02 -23.97
CA THR A 205 -14.47 -3.31 -24.27
C THR A 205 -15.77 -3.08 -25.01
N VAL A 206 -16.66 -2.27 -24.45
CA VAL A 206 -17.92 -1.91 -25.11
C VAL A 206 -18.09 -0.41 -25.03
N THR A 207 -17.81 0.29 -26.12
CA THR A 207 -18.25 1.66 -26.28
C THR A 207 -19.75 1.65 -26.59
N GLY A 208 -20.18 0.77 -27.50
CA GLY A 208 -21.55 0.65 -27.99
C GLY A 208 -21.94 1.76 -28.99
N LYS A 209 -22.76 1.43 -29.99
CA LYS A 209 -23.40 2.41 -30.90
C LYS A 209 -24.35 3.37 -30.15
N ASN A 210 -24.83 2.94 -28.98
CA ASN A 210 -25.76 3.65 -28.10
C ASN A 210 -25.11 4.07 -26.77
N ALA A 211 -23.79 4.36 -26.77
CA ALA A 211 -23.05 4.81 -25.58
C ALA A 211 -23.82 5.93 -24.84
N PRO A 212 -24.30 5.71 -23.59
CA PRO A 212 -25.15 6.69 -22.90
C PRO A 212 -24.48 8.04 -22.65
N TRP A 213 -23.14 8.06 -22.58
CA TRP A 213 -22.34 9.28 -22.43
C TRP A 213 -22.08 10.03 -23.74
N LYS A 214 -22.49 9.49 -24.90
CA LYS A 214 -22.37 10.15 -26.22
C LYS A 214 -23.69 10.78 -26.71
N GLY A 215 -24.77 10.77 -25.92
CA GLY A 215 -26.06 11.37 -26.31
C GLY A 215 -27.28 10.61 -25.80
N ARG A 216 -28.26 10.35 -26.68
CA ARG A 216 -29.57 9.72 -26.35
C ARG A 216 -29.48 8.21 -26.03
N GLY A 217 -28.33 7.70 -25.64
CA GLY A 217 -28.13 6.29 -25.33
C GLY A 217 -28.81 5.89 -24.01
N ASP A 218 -29.30 4.65 -23.94
CA ASP A 218 -29.99 4.14 -22.77
C ASP A 218 -29.07 3.28 -21.89
N TRP A 219 -28.97 3.61 -20.61
CA TRP A 219 -28.11 2.90 -19.66
C TRP A 219 -28.55 1.45 -19.42
N THR A 220 -29.82 1.11 -19.58
CA THR A 220 -30.33 -0.25 -19.36
C THR A 220 -29.96 -1.16 -20.55
N GLU A 221 -30.13 -0.65 -21.76
CA GLU A 221 -29.70 -1.32 -22.99
C GLU A 221 -28.19 -1.52 -22.99
N TYR A 222 -27.43 -0.45 -22.68
CA TYR A 222 -25.98 -0.51 -22.59
C TYR A 222 -25.52 -1.53 -21.54
N ALA A 223 -26.11 -1.53 -20.34
CA ALA A 223 -25.79 -2.52 -19.30
C ALA A 223 -26.04 -3.96 -19.77
N SER A 224 -27.07 -4.20 -20.59
CA SER A 224 -27.37 -5.53 -21.14
C SER A 224 -26.38 -5.95 -22.21
N GLN A 225 -26.00 -5.04 -23.11
CA GLN A 225 -24.94 -5.28 -24.11
C GLN A 225 -23.59 -5.55 -23.44
N PHE A 226 -23.23 -4.74 -22.44
CA PHE A 226 -22.00 -4.90 -21.68
C PHE A 226 -21.95 -6.24 -20.94
N ALA A 227 -23.03 -6.64 -20.27
CA ALA A 227 -23.12 -7.93 -19.59
C ALA A 227 -23.01 -9.11 -20.57
N SER A 228 -23.61 -9.02 -21.76
CA SER A 228 -23.47 -10.03 -22.81
C SER A 228 -22.02 -10.19 -23.27
N ALA A 229 -21.33 -9.08 -23.55
CA ALA A 229 -19.92 -9.10 -23.93
C ALA A 229 -19.03 -9.67 -22.83
N ALA A 230 -19.25 -9.25 -21.58
CA ALA A 230 -18.52 -9.76 -20.42
C ALA A 230 -18.75 -11.27 -20.21
N SER A 231 -19.97 -11.76 -20.42
CA SER A 231 -20.30 -13.18 -20.37
C SER A 231 -19.56 -13.98 -21.45
N GLU A 232 -19.49 -13.47 -22.68
CA GLU A 232 -18.76 -14.14 -23.77
C GLU A 232 -17.26 -14.24 -23.46
N ILE A 233 -16.66 -13.14 -22.99
CA ILE A 233 -15.25 -13.10 -22.57
C ILE A 233 -15.01 -14.05 -21.39
N ALA A 234 -15.88 -14.03 -20.37
CA ALA A 234 -15.76 -14.89 -19.21
C ALA A 234 -15.89 -16.38 -19.56
N ALA A 235 -16.86 -16.74 -20.40
CA ALA A 235 -17.05 -18.12 -20.87
C ALA A 235 -15.81 -18.63 -21.61
N HIS A 236 -15.20 -17.80 -22.45
CA HIS A 236 -13.99 -18.16 -23.20
C HIS A 236 -12.80 -18.50 -22.30
N TYR A 237 -12.66 -17.79 -21.17
CA TYR A 237 -11.57 -18.01 -20.21
C TYR A 237 -11.94 -18.86 -19.00
N ALA A 238 -13.17 -19.35 -18.89
CA ALA A 238 -13.69 -20.04 -17.70
C ALA A 238 -12.82 -21.24 -17.24
N ARG A 239 -12.23 -21.96 -18.20
CA ARG A 239 -11.33 -23.10 -17.93
C ARG A 239 -10.03 -22.73 -17.19
N LEU A 240 -9.70 -21.44 -17.10
CA LEU A 240 -8.56 -20.95 -16.34
C LEU A 240 -8.93 -20.64 -14.87
N GLY A 241 -10.22 -20.74 -14.51
CA GLY A 241 -10.72 -20.59 -13.16
C GLY A 241 -10.25 -19.29 -12.50
N GLU A 242 -9.71 -19.41 -11.29
CA GLU A 242 -9.20 -18.27 -10.51
C GLU A 242 -8.02 -17.52 -11.17
N LYS A 243 -7.42 -18.04 -12.25
CA LYS A 243 -6.34 -17.35 -12.98
C LYS A 243 -6.84 -16.27 -13.93
N VAL A 244 -8.16 -16.10 -14.07
CA VAL A 244 -8.74 -14.94 -14.76
C VAL A 244 -9.74 -14.26 -13.84
N ALA A 245 -9.54 -12.95 -13.66
CA ALA A 245 -10.40 -12.07 -12.88
C ALA A 245 -10.86 -10.88 -13.73
N PHE A 246 -11.95 -10.24 -13.32
CA PHE A 246 -12.58 -9.14 -14.05
C PHE A 246 -12.77 -7.92 -13.16
N GLU A 247 -12.17 -6.81 -13.55
CA GLU A 247 -12.43 -5.49 -12.97
C GLU A 247 -13.52 -4.77 -13.78
N ILE A 248 -14.59 -4.38 -13.10
CA ILE A 248 -15.71 -3.62 -13.66
C ILE A 248 -15.87 -2.43 -12.73
N TRP A 249 -15.42 -1.21 -13.02
CA TRP A 249 -14.97 -0.54 -14.24
C TRP A 249 -13.76 0.36 -13.89
N ASN A 250 -12.85 0.67 -14.82
CA ASN A 250 -11.70 1.54 -14.52
C ASN A 250 -12.13 2.98 -14.16
N GLU A 251 -11.79 3.50 -12.99
CA GLU A 251 -11.98 4.92 -12.62
C GLU A 251 -13.39 5.51 -12.86
N GLY A 252 -14.43 4.67 -12.76
CA GLY A 252 -15.81 5.08 -13.07
C GLY A 252 -16.43 6.06 -12.07
N ASP A 253 -15.76 6.30 -10.93
CA ASP A 253 -16.15 7.22 -9.87
C ASP A 253 -15.64 8.66 -10.09
N ASN A 254 -14.68 8.85 -11.00
CA ASN A 254 -14.02 10.13 -11.18
C ASN A 254 -14.63 10.98 -12.30
N LYS A 255 -15.50 11.92 -11.92
CA LYS A 255 -16.10 12.89 -12.84
C LYS A 255 -15.15 13.99 -13.31
N GLU A 256 -13.98 14.14 -12.68
CA GLU A 256 -13.04 15.24 -12.92
C GLU A 256 -12.09 14.94 -14.08
N THR A 257 -11.92 13.66 -14.44
CA THR A 257 -11.05 13.19 -15.52
C THR A 257 -11.78 12.32 -16.55
N PRO A 258 -12.88 12.80 -17.17
CA PRO A 258 -13.71 12.01 -18.08
C PRO A 258 -13.01 11.53 -19.36
N TRP A 259 -11.83 12.06 -19.66
CA TRP A 259 -10.98 11.62 -20.78
C TRP A 259 -10.11 10.40 -20.44
N VAL A 260 -9.87 10.11 -19.15
CA VAL A 260 -9.15 8.91 -18.71
C VAL A 260 -10.10 7.71 -18.69
N SER A 261 -11.26 7.89 -18.09
CA SER A 261 -12.34 6.92 -18.12
C SER A 261 -13.70 7.59 -18.07
N VAL A 262 -14.71 6.93 -18.62
CA VAL A 262 -16.07 7.45 -18.56
C VAL A 262 -16.56 7.34 -17.12
N TYR A 263 -16.93 8.48 -16.55
CA TYR A 263 -17.66 8.53 -15.28
C TYR A 263 -19.06 7.92 -15.42
N ILE A 264 -19.39 7.00 -14.51
CA ILE A 264 -20.71 6.37 -14.46
C ILE A 264 -21.39 6.79 -13.16
N PRO A 265 -22.53 7.50 -13.19
CA PRO A 265 -23.26 7.81 -11.96
C PRO A 265 -23.66 6.52 -11.19
N PRO A 266 -23.64 6.50 -9.85
CA PRO A 266 -23.96 5.31 -9.05
C PRO A 266 -25.26 4.58 -9.44
N LYS A 267 -26.32 5.35 -9.74
CA LYS A 267 -27.63 4.83 -10.17
C LYS A 267 -27.60 4.05 -11.49
N HIS A 268 -26.63 4.32 -12.35
CA HIS A 268 -26.42 3.63 -13.63
C HIS A 268 -25.37 2.54 -13.51
N PHE A 269 -24.36 2.74 -12.65
CA PHE A 269 -23.36 1.72 -12.39
C PHE A 269 -23.93 0.50 -11.67
N ALA A 270 -24.87 0.69 -10.74
CA ALA A 270 -25.54 -0.40 -10.03
C ALA A 270 -26.14 -1.48 -10.97
N PRO A 271 -27.10 -1.16 -11.86
CA PRO A 271 -27.67 -2.16 -12.76
C PRO A 271 -26.65 -2.73 -13.76
N LEU A 272 -25.65 -1.95 -14.19
CA LEU A 272 -24.55 -2.45 -15.02
C LEU A 272 -23.73 -3.50 -14.27
N LEU A 273 -23.30 -3.19 -13.04
CA LEU A 273 -22.51 -4.08 -12.21
C LEU A 273 -23.27 -5.38 -11.91
N TRP A 274 -24.54 -5.30 -11.51
CA TRP A 274 -25.34 -6.47 -11.19
C TRP A 274 -25.54 -7.39 -12.39
N ARG A 275 -25.91 -6.84 -13.56
CA ARG A 275 -26.10 -7.65 -14.79
C ARG A 275 -24.79 -8.31 -15.21
N THR A 276 -23.70 -7.55 -15.20
CA THR A 276 -22.39 -8.03 -15.64
C THR A 276 -21.86 -9.11 -14.71
N ALA A 277 -21.87 -8.86 -13.40
CA ALA A 277 -21.40 -9.84 -12.43
C ALA A 277 -22.24 -11.12 -12.44
N SER A 278 -23.58 -11.00 -12.56
CA SER A 278 -24.47 -12.16 -12.68
C SER A 278 -24.16 -12.98 -13.93
N ALA A 279 -23.93 -12.32 -15.07
CA ALA A 279 -23.63 -13.00 -16.32
C ALA A 279 -22.26 -13.72 -16.27
N ILE A 280 -21.22 -13.06 -15.72
CA ILE A 280 -19.91 -13.68 -15.50
C ILE A 280 -20.04 -14.91 -14.58
N ARG A 281 -20.75 -14.80 -13.45
CA ARG A 281 -20.91 -15.89 -12.49
C ARG A 281 -21.59 -17.12 -13.07
N GLN A 282 -22.52 -16.95 -14.01
CA GLN A 282 -23.20 -18.08 -14.67
C GLN A 282 -22.26 -18.95 -15.51
N VAL A 283 -21.21 -18.35 -16.09
CA VAL A 283 -20.33 -19.04 -17.04
C VAL A 283 -18.90 -19.26 -16.52
N SER A 284 -18.46 -18.46 -15.56
CA SER A 284 -17.15 -18.56 -14.92
C SER A 284 -17.27 -18.29 -13.41
N PRO A 285 -17.89 -19.21 -12.64
CA PRO A 285 -18.16 -19.00 -11.22
C PRO A 285 -16.90 -18.81 -10.37
N GLU A 286 -15.76 -19.36 -10.80
CA GLU A 286 -14.47 -19.28 -10.09
C GLU A 286 -13.72 -17.97 -10.29
N SER A 287 -13.98 -17.24 -11.38
CA SER A 287 -13.30 -15.97 -11.68
C SER A 287 -13.59 -14.92 -10.61
N LYS A 288 -12.57 -14.20 -10.13
CA LYS A 288 -12.81 -13.09 -9.20
C LYS A 288 -13.40 -11.88 -9.95
N ILE A 289 -14.28 -11.14 -9.28
CA ILE A 289 -14.90 -9.92 -9.81
C ILE A 289 -14.57 -8.76 -8.88
N VAL A 290 -13.96 -7.70 -9.42
CA VAL A 290 -13.50 -6.51 -8.70
C VAL A 290 -14.40 -5.33 -9.07
N PHE A 291 -14.99 -4.68 -8.06
CA PHE A 291 -15.71 -3.43 -8.21
C PHE A 291 -14.72 -2.29 -8.42
N GLY A 292 -14.76 -1.70 -9.60
CA GLY A 292 -14.02 -0.48 -9.89
C GLY A 292 -12.51 -0.67 -9.97
N GLY A 293 -11.84 0.34 -10.51
CA GLY A 293 -10.51 0.77 -10.11
C GLY A 293 -10.64 2.23 -9.66
N LEU A 294 -11.17 2.45 -8.46
CA LEU A 294 -11.68 3.76 -8.04
C LEU A 294 -10.53 4.76 -7.84
N SER A 295 -10.58 5.94 -8.47
CA SER A 295 -9.45 6.89 -8.47
C SER A 295 -9.66 8.14 -7.63
N THR A 296 -10.79 8.27 -6.94
CA THR A 296 -11.00 9.34 -5.95
C THR A 296 -10.69 8.89 -4.53
N ASP A 297 -10.58 9.84 -3.60
CA ASP A 297 -10.24 9.54 -2.20
C ASP A 297 -11.27 8.65 -1.49
N HIS A 298 -10.89 8.09 -0.34
CA HIS A 298 -11.74 7.19 0.44
C HIS A 298 -13.12 7.76 0.80
N LYS A 299 -13.29 9.09 0.88
CA LYS A 299 -14.59 9.70 1.16
C LYS A 299 -15.46 9.63 -0.09
N LYS A 300 -14.96 10.17 -1.21
CA LYS A 300 -15.70 10.19 -2.49
C LYS A 300 -15.98 8.77 -3.00
N SER A 301 -14.96 7.93 -3.05
CA SER A 301 -15.07 6.52 -3.47
C SER A 301 -15.94 5.72 -2.51
N GLY A 302 -15.79 5.91 -1.20
CA GLY A 302 -16.65 5.27 -0.19
C GLY A 302 -18.13 5.64 -0.34
N ASP A 303 -18.42 6.92 -0.56
CA ASP A 303 -19.79 7.40 -0.81
C ASP A 303 -20.35 6.88 -2.14
N TYR A 304 -19.52 6.77 -3.17
CA TYR A 304 -19.87 6.17 -4.46
C TYR A 304 -20.29 4.70 -4.27
N VAL A 305 -19.45 3.90 -3.62
CA VAL A 305 -19.73 2.48 -3.33
C VAL A 305 -21.00 2.31 -2.49
N LYS A 306 -21.19 3.13 -1.46
CA LYS A 306 -22.42 3.10 -0.63
C LYS A 306 -23.68 3.44 -1.42
N GLN A 307 -23.61 4.38 -2.37
CA GLN A 307 -24.74 4.69 -3.25
C GLN A 307 -25.07 3.53 -4.18
N VAL A 308 -24.06 2.87 -4.75
CA VAL A 308 -24.25 1.68 -5.59
C VAL A 308 -24.84 0.53 -4.78
N LYS A 309 -24.27 0.23 -3.60
CA LYS A 309 -24.78 -0.80 -2.67
C LYS A 309 -26.24 -0.56 -2.30
N ARG A 310 -26.63 0.69 -2.01
CA ARG A 310 -28.03 1.06 -1.75
C ARG A 310 -28.94 0.86 -2.96
N ALA A 311 -28.50 1.25 -4.16
CA ALA A 311 -29.26 1.05 -5.39
C ALA A 311 -29.47 -0.44 -5.74
N LEU A 312 -28.60 -1.33 -5.23
CA LEU A 312 -28.71 -2.79 -5.37
C LEU A 312 -29.48 -3.47 -4.24
N GLY A 313 -30.04 -2.73 -3.29
CA GLY A 313 -30.78 -3.32 -2.17
C GLY A 313 -29.91 -3.83 -1.02
N GLY A 314 -28.63 -3.46 -0.96
CA GLY A 314 -27.78 -3.68 0.21
C GLY A 314 -26.59 -4.61 0.01
N GLU A 315 -26.47 -5.29 -1.13
CA GLU A 315 -25.34 -6.18 -1.41
C GLU A 315 -24.58 -5.79 -2.68
N LEU A 316 -23.27 -6.04 -2.68
CA LEU A 316 -22.41 -5.86 -3.84
C LEU A 316 -22.07 -7.23 -4.44
N PRO A 317 -22.40 -7.50 -5.72
CA PRO A 317 -22.19 -8.79 -6.36
C PRO A 317 -20.74 -8.97 -6.85
N VAL A 318 -19.77 -8.61 -6.01
CA VAL A 318 -18.34 -8.61 -6.31
C VAL A 318 -17.53 -9.19 -5.16
N ASP A 319 -16.29 -9.60 -5.42
CA ASP A 319 -15.40 -10.18 -4.40
C ASP A 319 -14.54 -9.12 -3.71
N ALA A 320 -14.19 -8.04 -4.41
CA ALA A 320 -13.30 -6.99 -3.91
C ALA A 320 -13.67 -5.62 -4.46
N ILE A 321 -13.11 -4.55 -3.87
CA ILE A 321 -13.16 -3.19 -4.40
C ILE A 321 -11.76 -2.80 -4.91
N GLY A 322 -11.64 -2.46 -6.19
CA GLY A 322 -10.39 -1.95 -6.76
C GLY A 322 -10.24 -0.46 -6.48
N ILE A 323 -9.02 -0.02 -6.15
CA ILE A 323 -8.69 1.38 -5.84
C ILE A 323 -7.35 1.80 -6.45
N HIS A 324 -7.23 3.07 -6.84
CA HIS A 324 -6.05 3.71 -7.40
C HIS A 324 -5.55 4.86 -6.50
N PRO A 325 -4.90 4.57 -5.35
CA PRO A 325 -4.48 5.58 -4.38
C PRO A 325 -3.22 6.36 -4.84
N TYR A 326 -3.20 6.84 -6.08
CA TYR A 326 -2.12 7.68 -6.60
C TYR A 326 -1.96 8.95 -5.78
N GLY A 327 -0.71 9.41 -5.66
CA GLY A 327 -0.36 10.58 -4.85
C GLY A 327 -0.36 10.32 -3.34
N ARG A 328 -0.75 9.13 -2.86
CA ARG A 328 -0.51 8.70 -1.47
C ARG A 328 0.88 8.10 -1.34
N TRP A 329 1.56 8.35 -0.23
CA TRP A 329 2.88 7.76 0.03
C TRP A 329 2.88 6.79 1.21
N PRO A 330 3.66 5.69 1.15
CA PRO A 330 3.71 4.70 2.22
C PRO A 330 4.37 5.26 3.48
N VAL A 331 5.66 5.63 3.39
CA VAL A 331 6.46 6.12 4.52
C VAL A 331 6.70 7.63 4.42
N LYS A 332 7.28 8.09 3.31
CA LYS A 332 7.57 9.51 3.05
C LYS A 332 7.25 9.88 1.61
N ARG A 333 7.00 11.18 1.38
CA ARG A 333 6.82 11.71 0.02
C ARG A 333 8.09 11.46 -0.82
N PRO A 334 7.97 11.03 -2.09
CA PRO A 334 9.11 10.86 -2.98
C PRO A 334 9.73 12.19 -3.41
N PHE A 335 8.91 13.23 -3.61
CA PHE A 335 9.36 14.57 -3.98
C PHE A 335 8.67 15.64 -3.12
N LYS A 336 9.31 16.82 -3.00
CA LYS A 336 8.90 17.91 -2.10
C LYS A 336 7.42 18.30 -2.25
N ASP A 337 6.97 18.46 -3.49
CA ASP A 337 5.61 18.92 -3.82
C ASP A 337 4.72 17.80 -4.36
N TRP A 338 5.10 16.54 -4.12
CA TRP A 338 4.37 15.38 -4.63
C TRP A 338 3.26 14.92 -3.68
N GLY A 339 2.10 14.64 -4.27
CA GLY A 339 1.04 13.89 -3.63
C GLY A 339 0.33 14.60 -2.47
N TYR A 340 -0.57 13.87 -1.84
CA TYR A 340 -1.42 14.37 -0.76
C TYR A 340 -1.72 13.25 0.24
N GLY A 341 -1.24 13.36 1.48
CA GLY A 341 -1.48 12.41 2.57
C GLY A 341 -0.77 11.04 2.49
N SER A 342 -0.76 10.35 3.64
CA SER A 342 -0.21 8.99 3.76
C SER A 342 -1.17 7.94 3.17
N LEU A 343 -0.59 6.90 2.56
CA LEU A 343 -1.30 5.71 2.11
C LEU A 343 -2.02 4.99 3.25
N SER A 344 -1.38 4.87 4.41
CA SER A 344 -2.00 4.16 5.56
C SER A 344 -3.27 4.85 6.05
N ALA A 345 -3.28 6.18 6.07
CA ALA A 345 -4.48 6.94 6.43
C ALA A 345 -5.59 6.76 5.39
N GLU A 346 -5.24 6.66 4.12
CA GLU A 346 -6.20 6.44 3.04
C GLU A 346 -6.83 5.05 3.10
N LEU A 347 -6.02 4.01 3.25
CA LEU A 347 -6.49 2.62 3.36
C LEU A 347 -7.36 2.42 4.60
N ALA A 348 -6.97 2.99 5.75
CA ALA A 348 -7.80 2.99 6.96
C ALA A 348 -9.13 3.75 6.74
N GLY A 349 -9.12 4.80 5.93
CA GLY A 349 -10.32 5.51 5.49
C GLY A 349 -11.26 4.61 4.70
N PHE A 350 -10.72 3.86 3.73
CA PHE A 350 -11.49 2.89 2.95
C PHE A 350 -12.04 1.75 3.81
N ALA A 351 -11.22 1.16 4.68
CA ALA A 351 -11.64 0.08 5.58
C ALA A 351 -12.84 0.48 6.47
N LYS A 352 -12.90 1.75 6.90
CA LYS A 352 -14.05 2.30 7.64
C LYS A 352 -15.29 2.49 6.76
N GLN A 353 -15.11 2.85 5.49
CA GLN A 353 -16.21 3.13 4.58
C GLN A 353 -16.80 1.86 3.97
N ILE A 354 -15.96 0.84 3.78
CA ILE A 354 -16.25 -0.42 3.08
C ILE A 354 -15.66 -1.60 3.88
N PRO A 355 -16.18 -1.89 5.08
CA PRO A 355 -15.60 -2.94 5.93
C PRO A 355 -15.85 -4.36 5.40
N ASP A 356 -16.88 -4.55 4.57
CA ASP A 356 -17.38 -5.88 4.18
C ASP A 356 -16.65 -6.51 2.98
N LYS A 357 -15.67 -5.80 2.38
CA LYS A 357 -14.97 -6.24 1.17
C LYS A 357 -13.48 -5.94 1.26
N PRO A 358 -12.60 -6.87 0.83
CA PRO A 358 -11.20 -6.56 0.67
C PRO A 358 -11.00 -5.50 -0.43
N LEU A 359 -9.94 -4.71 -0.28
CA LEU A 359 -9.48 -3.75 -1.26
C LEU A 359 -8.40 -4.39 -2.13
N TRP A 360 -8.50 -4.22 -3.44
CA TRP A 360 -7.42 -4.52 -4.36
C TRP A 360 -6.82 -3.19 -4.80
N ILE A 361 -5.53 -2.97 -4.56
CA ILE A 361 -4.84 -1.84 -5.20
C ILE A 361 -4.53 -2.29 -6.62
N THR A 362 -5.39 -1.92 -7.57
CA THR A 362 -5.31 -2.34 -8.96
C THR A 362 -4.36 -1.46 -9.78
N GLU A 363 -4.07 -0.25 -9.28
CA GLU A 363 -2.99 0.58 -9.77
C GLU A 363 -2.37 1.42 -8.64
N ILE A 364 -1.04 1.46 -8.59
CA ILE A 364 -0.29 2.44 -7.81
C ILE A 364 1.14 2.55 -8.35
N GLY A 365 1.72 3.74 -8.31
CA GLY A 365 3.10 3.98 -8.70
C GLY A 365 3.44 5.47 -8.71
N ILE A 366 4.59 5.80 -9.30
CA ILE A 366 5.01 7.18 -9.56
C ILE A 366 5.02 7.38 -11.07
N VAL A 367 4.15 8.27 -11.55
CA VAL A 367 4.00 8.56 -12.98
C VAL A 367 4.80 9.81 -13.38
N GLY A 368 5.45 9.77 -14.55
CA GLY A 368 6.12 10.94 -15.13
C GLY A 368 5.17 11.90 -15.86
N GLY A 369 4.00 11.41 -16.29
CA GLY A 369 3.03 12.22 -17.03
C GLY A 369 3.52 12.46 -18.45
N GLU A 370 3.69 13.73 -18.84
CA GLU A 370 4.12 14.11 -20.21
C GLU A 370 5.56 13.72 -20.54
N LYS A 371 6.43 13.60 -19.53
CA LYS A 371 7.85 13.29 -19.73
C LYS A 371 8.31 12.15 -18.81
N PRO A 372 9.33 11.36 -19.24
CA PRO A 372 10.04 10.46 -18.34
C PRO A 372 10.50 11.16 -17.07
N LEU A 373 10.39 10.45 -15.94
CA LEU A 373 11.08 10.87 -14.72
C LEU A 373 12.59 10.92 -14.97
N PRO A 374 13.32 11.92 -14.43
CA PRO A 374 14.76 11.99 -14.58
C PRO A 374 15.47 10.74 -14.06
N GLU A 375 16.59 10.36 -14.69
CA GLU A 375 17.33 9.12 -14.38
C GLU A 375 17.76 9.07 -12.90
N GLU A 376 18.15 10.21 -12.33
CA GLU A 376 18.55 10.36 -10.93
C GLU A 376 17.42 10.07 -9.92
N THR A 377 16.18 9.98 -10.37
CA THR A 377 15.03 9.65 -9.52
C THR A 377 14.79 8.15 -9.39
N GLN A 378 15.47 7.30 -10.15
CA GLN A 378 15.28 5.85 -10.09
C GLN A 378 15.43 5.28 -8.66
N PRO A 379 16.43 5.67 -7.84
CA PRO A 379 16.52 5.21 -6.45
C PRO A 379 15.31 5.61 -5.59
N ILE A 380 14.68 6.76 -5.87
CA ILE A 380 13.49 7.23 -5.15
C ILE A 380 12.28 6.36 -5.52
N VAL A 381 12.11 6.03 -6.80
CA VAL A 381 11.03 5.16 -7.27
C VAL A 381 11.20 3.73 -6.75
N ALA A 382 12.43 3.22 -6.77
CA ALA A 382 12.80 1.93 -6.20
C ALA A 382 12.43 1.84 -4.71
N GLN A 383 12.85 2.83 -3.91
CA GLN A 383 12.52 2.88 -2.48
C GLN A 383 11.00 3.00 -2.25
N PHE A 384 10.29 3.79 -3.05
CA PHE A 384 8.83 3.91 -2.94
C PHE A 384 8.13 2.56 -3.13
N MET A 385 8.59 1.76 -4.11
CA MET A 385 8.03 0.42 -4.38
C MET A 385 8.26 -0.53 -3.20
N GLU A 386 9.47 -0.56 -2.63
CA GLU A 386 9.74 -1.37 -1.45
C GLU A 386 8.93 -0.93 -0.23
N ASP A 387 8.90 0.38 0.04
CA ASP A 387 8.17 0.97 1.16
C ASP A 387 6.67 0.69 1.05
N LEU A 388 6.12 0.74 -0.17
CA LEU A 388 4.73 0.42 -0.47
C LEU A 388 4.39 -1.00 -0.03
N ILE A 389 5.18 -1.97 -0.50
CA ILE A 389 4.89 -3.39 -0.25
C ILE A 389 5.14 -3.74 1.21
N LYS A 390 6.21 -3.21 1.83
CA LYS A 390 6.45 -3.36 3.28
C LYS A 390 5.29 -2.79 4.09
N THR A 391 4.84 -1.57 3.76
CA THR A 391 3.74 -0.92 4.48
C THR A 391 2.45 -1.73 4.40
N ILE A 392 2.12 -2.25 3.22
CA ILE A 392 0.90 -3.06 3.04
C ILE A 392 1.04 -4.40 3.76
N ALA A 393 2.14 -5.12 3.54
CA ALA A 393 2.38 -6.42 4.16
C ALA A 393 2.32 -6.37 5.70
N GLN A 394 2.87 -5.30 6.30
CA GLN A 394 2.96 -5.17 7.75
C GLN A 394 1.71 -4.59 8.41
N LYS A 395 0.94 -3.74 7.71
CA LYS A 395 -0.12 -2.94 8.34
C LYS A 395 -1.51 -3.13 7.74
N HIS A 396 -1.60 -3.62 6.51
CA HIS A 396 -2.85 -3.59 5.74
C HIS A 396 -3.18 -4.91 5.02
N ALA A 397 -2.34 -5.95 5.12
CA ALA A 397 -2.49 -7.18 4.34
C ALA A 397 -3.81 -7.93 4.57
N ASP A 398 -4.42 -7.80 5.76
CA ASP A 398 -5.71 -8.43 6.07
C ASP A 398 -6.87 -7.83 5.26
N HIS A 399 -6.78 -6.56 4.86
CA HIS A 399 -7.82 -5.91 4.06
C HIS A 399 -7.35 -5.51 2.66
N VAL A 400 -6.05 -5.51 2.38
CA VAL A 400 -5.45 -5.26 1.05
C VAL A 400 -4.63 -6.49 0.61
N PRO A 401 -5.28 -7.57 0.15
CA PRO A 401 -4.58 -8.79 -0.25
C PRO A 401 -3.88 -8.68 -1.61
N VAL A 402 -4.19 -7.67 -2.44
CA VAL A 402 -3.63 -7.56 -3.80
C VAL A 402 -3.11 -6.15 -4.06
N VAL A 403 -1.89 -6.05 -4.58
CA VAL A 403 -1.26 -4.80 -5.01
C VAL A 403 -0.66 -4.97 -6.39
N ILE A 404 -1.05 -4.12 -7.33
CA ILE A 404 -0.61 -4.18 -8.72
C ILE A 404 0.10 -2.87 -9.05
N TRP A 405 1.41 -2.97 -9.32
CA TRP A 405 2.24 -1.81 -9.65
C TRP A 405 1.91 -1.25 -11.02
N PHE A 406 1.96 0.08 -11.15
CA PHE A 406 1.87 0.80 -12.42
C PHE A 406 3.20 1.55 -12.68
N ALA A 407 3.97 1.24 -13.72
CA ALA A 407 3.72 0.25 -14.78
C ALA A 407 5.00 -0.39 -15.33
N TRP A 408 4.85 -1.35 -16.25
CA TRP A 408 6.00 -2.05 -16.82
C TRP A 408 6.90 -1.14 -17.69
N SER A 409 6.35 -0.32 -18.59
CA SER A 409 7.12 0.47 -19.57
C SER A 409 6.76 1.95 -19.57
N ASP A 410 7.70 2.82 -19.95
CA ASP A 410 7.46 4.25 -20.14
C ASP A 410 6.45 4.58 -21.24
N ASN A 411 6.14 3.62 -22.13
CA ASN A 411 5.00 3.74 -23.05
C ASN A 411 3.65 3.72 -22.31
N MET A 412 3.65 3.57 -20.98
CA MET A 412 2.50 3.66 -20.08
C MET A 412 2.69 4.86 -19.12
N HIS A 413 2.43 6.07 -19.60
CA HIS A 413 2.53 7.33 -18.82
C HIS A 413 3.91 7.61 -18.18
N ASN A 414 4.99 7.19 -18.84
CA ASN A 414 6.35 7.47 -18.37
C ASN A 414 6.62 6.95 -16.94
N ALA A 415 5.98 5.83 -16.59
CA ALA A 415 5.99 5.22 -15.26
C ALA A 415 6.72 3.86 -15.24
N GLY A 416 7.51 3.57 -16.26
CA GLY A 416 8.03 2.24 -16.55
C GLY A 416 9.17 1.79 -15.65
N ILE A 417 9.19 0.48 -15.36
CA ILE A 417 10.37 -0.27 -14.94
C ILE A 417 11.39 -0.37 -16.10
N VAL A 418 10.90 -0.38 -17.34
CA VAL A 418 11.70 -0.24 -18.55
C VAL A 418 11.39 1.07 -19.28
N ARG A 419 12.35 1.58 -20.03
CA ARG A 419 12.18 2.73 -20.91
C ARG A 419 11.27 2.38 -22.09
N ALA A 420 10.95 3.40 -22.88
CA ALA A 420 10.11 3.27 -24.08
C ALA A 420 10.70 2.32 -25.14
N ASP A 421 12.01 2.10 -25.13
CA ASP A 421 12.74 1.16 -26.00
C ASP A 421 12.94 -0.23 -25.39
N GLY A 422 12.39 -0.47 -24.19
CA GLY A 422 12.52 -1.73 -23.46
C GLY A 422 13.81 -1.87 -22.64
N THR A 423 14.71 -0.89 -22.64
CA THR A 423 15.91 -0.91 -21.79
C THR A 423 15.54 -0.78 -20.31
N ALA A 424 16.17 -1.58 -19.45
CA ALA A 424 15.87 -1.56 -18.03
C ALA A 424 16.31 -0.24 -17.36
N LYS A 425 15.48 0.25 -16.44
CA LYS A 425 15.86 1.23 -15.41
C LYS A 425 16.35 0.44 -14.20
N LYS A 426 17.68 0.30 -14.08
CA LYS A 426 18.30 -0.78 -13.31
C LYS A 426 17.85 -0.80 -11.86
N GLU A 427 17.86 0.35 -11.19
CA GLU A 427 17.51 0.47 -9.78
C GLU A 427 16.04 0.14 -9.53
N ILE A 428 15.15 0.55 -10.43
CA ILE A 428 13.72 0.22 -10.34
C ILE A 428 13.49 -1.27 -10.62
N LEU A 429 14.17 -1.83 -11.62
CA LEU A 429 14.07 -3.26 -11.95
C LEU A 429 14.59 -4.14 -10.81
N ASP A 430 15.71 -3.77 -10.18
CA ASP A 430 16.27 -4.51 -9.06
C ASP A 430 15.30 -4.52 -7.86
N ALA A 431 14.70 -3.37 -7.53
CA ALA A 431 13.67 -3.28 -6.49
C ALA A 431 12.42 -4.10 -6.83
N PHE A 432 11.96 -4.05 -8.09
CA PHE A 432 10.86 -4.88 -8.56
C PHE A 432 11.15 -6.38 -8.39
N ILE A 433 12.36 -6.84 -8.75
CA ILE A 433 12.77 -8.23 -8.57
C ILE A 433 12.80 -8.60 -7.08
N ALA A 434 13.33 -7.74 -6.23
CA ALA A 434 13.36 -7.96 -4.77
C ALA A 434 11.96 -8.06 -4.17
N VAL A 435 11.04 -7.20 -4.62
CA VAL A 435 9.62 -7.20 -4.22
C VAL A 435 8.94 -8.49 -4.68
N ARG A 436 9.04 -8.81 -5.96
CA ARG A 436 8.44 -10.01 -6.58
C ARG A 436 8.90 -11.29 -5.87
N ASP A 437 10.21 -11.39 -5.59
CA ASP A 437 10.79 -12.55 -4.93
C ASP A 437 10.57 -12.55 -3.40
N LYS A 438 9.92 -11.52 -2.85
CA LYS A 438 9.75 -11.30 -1.40
C LYS A 438 11.09 -11.28 -0.63
N LYS A 439 12.18 -10.85 -1.28
CA LYS A 439 13.55 -10.78 -0.74
C LYS A 439 13.93 -9.39 -0.21
N MET A 440 12.99 -8.74 0.45
CA MET A 440 13.21 -7.42 1.04
C MET A 440 13.53 -7.53 2.53
N GLU A 441 14.47 -6.70 3.02
CA GLU A 441 14.73 -6.58 4.46
C GLU A 441 13.49 -6.13 5.23
N GLY A 442 13.28 -6.72 6.42
CA GLY A 442 12.16 -6.36 7.31
C GLY A 442 10.80 -6.95 6.91
N LEU A 443 10.74 -7.75 5.85
CA LEU A 443 9.56 -8.55 5.56
C LEU A 443 9.57 -9.89 6.30
N ALA A 444 10.73 -10.51 6.57
CA ALA A 444 10.92 -11.86 7.14
C ALA A 444 9.88 -12.26 8.21
#